data_AF-H2L0S9-F1
#
_entry.id   AF-H2L0S9-F1
#
_cell.length_a   1.000
_cell.length_b   1.000
_cell.length_c   1.000
_cell.angle_alpha   90.00
_cell.angle_beta   90.00
_cell.angle_gamma   90.00
#
_symmetry.space_group_name_H-M   'P 1'
#
loop_
_entity.id
_entity.type
_entity.pdbx_description
1 polymer ?
#
loop_
_entity_poly.entity_id
_entity_poly.type
_entity_poly.pdbx_seq_one_letter_code
_entity_poly.pdbx_strand_id
1 'polypeptide(L)' 'MGDYENVLMVKPKVFVYRIPPIGTSGHKAADWNLDSPAWTGRMRLVAIGKRLEMRLEDGETCNFPSENQ' A
#
# COMPACT_ATOMS: atom_id res chain seq x y z
N MET A 1 2.37 -27.56 -13.21
CA MET A 1 1.56 -26.43 -13.68
C MET A 1 1.73 -25.33 -12.66
N GLY A 2 2.22 -24.16 -13.06
CA GLY A 2 2.37 -23.03 -12.15
C GLY A 2 1.00 -22.57 -11.65
N ASP A 3 0.90 -22.21 -10.38
CA ASP A 3 -0.33 -21.69 -9.79
C ASP A 3 -0.77 -20.43 -10.55
N TYR A 4 -2.07 -20.33 -10.83
CA TYR A 4 -2.65 -19.24 -11.60
C TYR A 4 -2.64 -17.94 -10.77
N GLU A 5 -2.08 -16.88 -11.36
CA GLU A 5 -2.01 -15.55 -10.75
C GLU A 5 -3.17 -14.67 -11.25
N ASN A 6 -3.98 -14.15 -10.32
CA ASN A 6 -5.06 -13.21 -10.60
C ASN A 6 -4.85 -11.90 -9.85
N VAL A 7 -4.90 -10.78 -10.58
CA VAL A 7 -5.00 -9.46 -9.95
C VAL A 7 -6.46 -9.19 -9.65
N LEU A 8 -6.83 -9.20 -8.37
CA LEU A 8 -8.21 -8.96 -7.95
C LEU A 8 -8.52 -7.47 -7.85
N MET A 9 -7.55 -6.67 -7.40
CA MET A 9 -7.76 -5.24 -7.17
C MET A 9 -6.46 -4.45 -7.32
N VAL A 10 -6.58 -3.26 -7.89
CA VAL A 10 -5.53 -2.26 -7.92
C VAL A 10 -6.08 -0.96 -7.34
N LYS A 11 -5.47 -0.45 -6.28
CA LYS A 11 -5.79 0.86 -5.70
C LYS A 11 -4.62 1.81 -5.97
N PRO A 12 -4.79 2.84 -6.82
CA PRO A 12 -3.69 3.72 -7.24
C PRO A 12 -3.15 4.63 -6.13
N LYS A 13 -4.00 4.99 -5.15
CA LYS A 13 -3.61 5.82 -4.00
C LYS A 13 -3.98 5.11 -2.70
N VAL A 14 -2.97 4.75 -1.93
CA VAL A 14 -3.09 4.19 -0.57
C VAL A 14 -2.14 4.92 0.38
N PHE A 15 -2.56 5.01 1.64
CA PHE A 15 -1.82 5.62 2.73
C PHE A 15 -1.61 4.57 3.82
N VAL A 16 -0.37 4.32 4.21
CA VAL A 16 -0.02 3.36 5.26
C VAL A 16 0.36 4.14 6.51
N TYR A 17 -0.29 3.83 7.62
CA TYR A 17 -0.07 4.47 8.92
C TYR A 17 0.56 3.48 9.88
N ARG A 18 1.44 3.99 10.75
CA ARG A 18 2.03 3.18 11.81
C ARG A 18 1.01 3.05 12.94
N ILE A 19 0.72 1.81 13.33
CA ILE A 19 -0.15 1.56 14.46
C ILE A 19 0.60 1.94 15.75
N PRO A 20 0.09 2.88 16.57
CA PRO A 20 0.69 3.21 17.84
C PRO A 20 0.55 2.05 18.83
N PRO A 21 1.45 1.91 19.83
CA PRO A 21 1.36 0.88 20.85
C PRO A 21 0.02 0.92 21.58
N ILE A 22 -0.57 -0.26 21.78
CA ILE A 22 -1.95 -0.44 22.25
C ILE A 22 -2.11 0.10 23.68
N GLY A 23 -3.07 1.01 23.86
CA GLY A 23 -3.66 1.30 25.17
C GLY A 23 -4.89 0.43 25.45
N THR A 24 -5.52 0.62 26.61
CA THR A 24 -6.65 -0.19 27.11
C THR A 24 -7.94 -0.12 26.27
N SER A 25 -8.02 0.73 25.24
CA SER A 25 -9.25 1.01 24.49
C SER A 25 -9.22 0.64 22.99
N GLY A 26 -8.28 -0.22 22.59
CA GLY A 26 -8.17 -0.75 21.23
C GLY A 26 -7.56 0.23 20.22
N HIS A 27 -7.61 -0.11 18.93
CA HIS A 27 -7.06 0.73 17.86
C HIS A 27 -8.13 1.71 17.36
N LYS A 28 -7.94 3.01 17.59
CA LYS A 28 -8.82 4.05 17.06
C LYS A 28 -8.14 4.78 15.90
N ALA A 29 -8.83 4.90 14.78
CA ALA A 29 -8.30 5.55 13.59
C ALA A 29 -7.90 7.03 13.83
N ALA A 30 -8.55 7.69 14.78
CA ALA A 30 -8.21 9.05 15.20
C ALA A 30 -6.81 9.17 15.80
N ASP A 31 -6.29 8.10 16.39
CA ASP A 31 -5.00 8.09 17.09
C ASP A 31 -3.82 7.77 16.14
N TRP A 32 -4.09 7.53 14.85
CA TRP A 32 -3.07 7.07 13.87
C TRP A 32 -2.34 8.20 13.14
N ASN A 33 -2.60 9.47 13.53
CA ASN A 33 -2.03 10.66 12.89
C ASN A 33 -2.21 10.66 11.36
N LEU A 34 -3.45 10.86 10.92
CA LEU A 34 -3.85 10.82 9.50
C LEU A 34 -3.12 11.87 8.62
N ASP A 35 -2.51 12.88 9.23
CA ASP A 35 -1.81 13.95 8.54
C ASP A 35 -0.40 13.56 8.08
N SER A 36 0.21 12.53 8.69
CA SER A 36 1.58 12.09 8.38
C SER A 36 1.63 10.59 8.08
N PRO A 37 1.24 10.16 6.87
CA PRO A 37 1.36 8.76 6.46
C PRO A 37 2.83 8.32 6.47
N ALA A 38 3.08 7.11 6.98
CA ALA A 38 4.43 6.53 7.00
C ALA A 38 4.90 6.12 5.60
N TRP A 39 3.96 5.79 4.72
CA TRP A 39 4.22 5.47 3.33
C TRP A 39 2.98 5.75 2.46
N THR A 40 3.20 6.15 1.22
CA THR A 40 2.14 6.43 0.25
C THR A 40 2.49 5.82 -1.11
N GLY A 41 1.53 5.16 -1.72
CA GLY A 41 1.76 4.56 -3.03
C GLY A 41 0.54 3.85 -3.59
N ARG A 42 0.80 2.77 -4.32
CA ARG A 42 -0.18 1.92 -4.99
C ARG A 42 -0.24 0.57 -4.31
N MET A 43 -1.44 0.03 -4.16
CA MET A 43 -1.65 -1.32 -3.65
C MET A 43 -2.18 -2.21 -4.76
N ARG A 44 -1.60 -3.40 -4.91
CA ARG A 44 -2.11 -4.48 -5.76
C ARG A 44 -2.44 -5.69 -4.90
N LEU A 45 -3.61 -6.29 -5.14
CA LEU A 45 -4.02 -7.53 -4.50
C LEU A 45 -3.94 -8.66 -5.53
N VAL A 46 -3.05 -9.62 -5.28
CA VAL A 46 -2.75 -10.73 -6.19
C VAL A 46 -3.14 -12.04 -5.50
N ALA A 47 -4.01 -12.82 -6.12
CA ALA A 47 -4.33 -14.17 -5.69
C ALA A 47 -3.51 -15.17 -6.49
N ILE A 48 -2.80 -16.05 -5.81
CA ILE A 48 -1.97 -17.12 -6.41
C ILE A 48 -2.48 -18.45 -5.86
N GLY A 49 -3.24 -19.18 -6.67
CA GLY A 49 -3.93 -20.39 -6.21
C GLY A 49 -4.85 -20.12 -5.02
N LYS A 50 -4.50 -20.62 -3.83
CA LYS A 50 -5.23 -20.39 -2.56
C LYS A 50 -4.62 -19.28 -1.68
N ARG A 51 -3.55 -18.63 -2.12
CA ARG A 51 -2.86 -17.57 -1.38
C ARG A 51 -3.31 -16.20 -1.88
N LEU A 52 -3.34 -15.23 -0.98
CA LEU A 52 -3.64 -13.84 -1.28
C LEU A 52 -2.46 -12.98 -0.84
N GLU A 53 -1.83 -12.29 -1.79
CA GLU A 53 -0.70 -11.40 -1.56
C GLU A 53 -1.13 -9.94 -1.74
N MET A 54 -0.84 -9.12 -0.74
CA MET A 54 -0.97 -7.66 -0.83
C MET A 54 0.40 -7.07 -1.15
N ARG A 55 0.54 -6.53 -2.35
CA ARG A 55 1.78 -5.90 -2.83
C ARG A 55 1.63 -4.38 -2.73
N LEU A 56 2.50 -3.76 -1.97
CA LEU A 56 2.62 -2.31 -1.84
C LEU A 56 3.75 -1.86 -2.77
N GLU A 57 3.42 -0.99 -3.71
CA GLU A 57 4.33 -0.51 -4.74
C GLU A 57 4.32 1.01 -4.74
N ASP A 58 5.49 1.61 -4.90
CA ASP A 58 5.57 3.07 -4.98
C ASP A 58 4.80 3.57 -6.20
N GLY A 59 3.95 4.58 -5.97
CA GLY A 59 3.13 5.18 -7.03
C GLY A 59 3.94 6.05 -7.99
N GLU A 60 5.18 6.40 -7.62
CA GLU A 60 5.97 7.45 -8.25
C GLU A 60 7.44 7.04 -8.38
N THR A 61 7.72 6.08 -9.26
CA THR A 61 9.06 6.00 -9.85
C THR A 61 9.11 7.00 -11.00
N CYS A 62 9.69 8.16 -10.70
CA CYS A 62 10.51 8.96 -11.60
C CYS A 62 9.81 9.61 -12.81
N ASN A 63 9.36 10.86 -12.64
CA ASN A 63 9.59 11.86 -13.68
C ASN A 63 11.04 12.33 -13.51
N PHE A 64 11.97 11.76 -14.29
CA PHE A 64 13.16 12.52 -14.62
C PHE A 64 12.66 13.78 -15.32
N PRO A 65 12.98 15.00 -14.84
CA PRO A 65 12.85 16.14 -15.73
C PRO A 65 13.73 15.79 -16.94
N SER A 66 13.10 15.67 -18.11
CA SER A 66 13.85 15.74 -19.35
C SER A 66 14.44 17.15 -19.34
N GLU A 67 15.69 17.24 -18.91
CA GLU A 67 16.52 18.41 -19.14
C GLU A 67 16.65 18.52 -20.66
N ASN A 68 15.69 19.25 -21.22
CA ASN A 68 15.77 19.76 -22.57
C ASN A 68 16.74 20.95 -22.51
N GLN A 69 17.86 20.75 -23.22
CA GLN A 69 18.77 21.74 -23.82
C GLN A 69 20.15 21.89 -23.17
#